data_AF-A0AA88UIN6-F1
#
_entry.id   AF-A0AA88UIN6-F1
#
_cell.length_a   1.000
_cell.length_b   1.000
_cell.length_c   1.000
_cell.angle_alpha   90.00
_cell.angle_beta   90.00
_cell.angle_gamma   90.00
#
_symmetry.space_group_name_H-M   'P 1'
#
loop_
_entity.id
_entity.type
_entity.pdbx_description
1 polymer ?
#
loop_
_entity_poly.entity_id
_entity_poly.type
_entity_poly.pdbx_seq_one_letter_code
_entity_poly.pdbx_strand_id
1 'polypeptide(L)'
;MTIFIAAKHLVEEKQVKLITGMQTWQEAALVADVGKQAQVPVLSFAAAAITPPLTQLRWPYLLQMATNSSAEMNCIAAIVQSFNWRRVIAMSNL
;
A
#
# COMPACT_ATOMS: atom_id res chain seq x y z
N MET A 1 13.32 10.16 7.90
CA MET A 1 13.17 8.69 7.99
C MET A 1 12.91 8.15 6.59
N THR A 2 13.63 7.14 6.11
CA THR A 2 13.41 6.58 4.75
C THR A 2 12.12 5.75 4.72
N ILE A 3 11.45 5.66 3.56
CA ILE A 3 10.18 4.92 3.37
C ILE A 3 10.27 3.45 3.83
N PHE A 4 11.44 2.82 3.64
CA PHE A 4 11.73 1.47 4.09
C PHE A 4 11.67 1.33 5.62
N ILE A 5 12.32 2.24 6.35
CA ILE A 5 12.31 2.23 7.83
C ILE A 5 10.89 2.47 8.34
N ALA A 6 10.16 3.40 7.70
CA ALA A 6 8.76 3.66 8.02
C ALA A 6 7.91 2.39 7.88
N ALA A 7 8.05 1.66 6.77
CA ALA A 7 7.34 0.43 6.52
C ALA A 7 7.69 -0.66 7.54
N LYS A 8 8.97 -0.84 7.89
CA LYS A 8 9.36 -1.80 8.94
C LYS A 8 8.72 -1.45 10.28
N HIS A 9 8.77 -0.19 10.70
CA HIS A 9 8.13 0.26 11.94
C HIS A 9 6.60 0.01 11.94
N LEU A 10 5.91 0.28 10.82
CA LEU A 10 4.47 -0.01 10.72
C LEU A 10 4.15 -1.50 10.88
N VAL A 11 4.97 -2.37 10.31
CA VAL A 11 4.78 -3.82 10.36
C VAL A 11 5.19 -4.40 11.71
N GLU A 12 6.41 -4.10 12.16
CA GLU A 12 7.03 -4.74 13.32
C GLU A 12 6.48 -4.18 14.63
N GLU A 13 6.27 -2.86 14.70
CA GLU A 13 5.85 -2.20 15.94
C GLU A 13 4.35 -1.87 15.98
N LYS A 14 3.78 -1.44 14.84
CA LYS A 14 2.35 -1.07 14.77
C LYS A 14 1.45 -2.21 14.31
N GLN A 15 2.02 -3.33 13.83
CA GLN A 15 1.29 -4.53 13.41
C GLN A 15 0.11 -4.23 12.47
N VAL A 16 0.34 -3.32 11.52
CA VAL A 16 -0.71 -2.90 10.58
C VAL A 16 -1.19 -4.08 9.73
N LYS A 17 -2.47 -4.03 9.31
CA LYS A 17 -3.08 -5.05 8.44
C LYS A 17 -2.89 -4.78 6.94
N LEU A 18 -2.56 -3.54 6.59
CA LEU A 18 -2.39 -3.06 5.22
C LEU A 18 -1.46 -1.85 5.23
N ILE A 19 -0.55 -1.77 4.26
CA ILE A 19 0.21 -0.55 3.98
C ILE A 19 -0.32 0.04 2.67
N THR A 20 -0.57 1.35 2.64
CA THR A 20 -1.03 2.04 1.43
C THR A 20 -0.52 3.48 1.38
N GLY A 21 -0.68 4.14 0.22
CA GLY A 21 -0.36 5.56 0.05
C GLY A 21 0.94 5.87 -0.69
N MET A 22 1.66 4.87 -1.23
CA MET A 22 2.86 5.14 -2.03
C MET A 22 2.47 5.74 -3.39
N GLN A 23 3.04 6.91 -3.70
CA GLN A 23 2.75 7.66 -4.93
C GLN A 23 3.74 7.37 -6.05
N THR A 24 4.95 6.92 -5.71
CA THR A 24 5.97 6.54 -6.70
C THR A 24 6.20 5.04 -6.75
N TRP A 25 6.61 4.53 -7.91
CA TRP A 25 6.93 3.12 -8.08
C TRP A 25 8.12 2.68 -7.22
N GLN A 26 9.10 3.58 -7.04
CA GLN A 26 10.29 3.34 -6.24
C GLN A 26 9.93 3.13 -4.77
N GLU A 27 9.04 3.96 -4.23
CA GLU A 27 8.50 3.75 -2.88
C GLU A 27 7.71 2.45 -2.79
N ALA A 28 6.82 2.20 -3.76
CA ALA A 28 6.00 1.00 -3.80
C ALA A 28 6.86 -0.27 -3.79
N ALA A 29 7.93 -0.32 -4.58
CA ALA A 29 8.85 -1.44 -4.65
C ALA A 29 9.58 -1.68 -3.32
N LEU A 30 10.11 -0.61 -2.70
CA LEU A 30 10.78 -0.70 -1.40
C LEU A 30 9.84 -1.20 -0.29
N VAL A 31 8.61 -0.71 -0.28
CA VAL A 31 7.59 -1.12 0.70
C VAL A 31 7.09 -2.54 0.40
N ALA A 32 6.99 -2.94 -0.87
CA ALA A 32 6.60 -4.28 -1.28
C ALA A 32 7.60 -5.36 -0.84
N ASP A 33 8.89 -5.05 -0.79
CA ASP A 33 9.90 -5.95 -0.21
C ASP A 33 9.62 -6.22 1.27
N VAL A 34 9.27 -5.19 2.05
CA VAL A 34 8.89 -5.32 3.46
C VAL A 34 7.58 -6.10 3.61
N GLY A 35 6.55 -5.72 2.85
CA GLY A 35 5.24 -6.37 2.88
C GLY A 35 5.30 -7.84 2.49
N LYS A 36 6.13 -8.20 1.50
CA LYS A 36 6.38 -9.59 1.12
C LYS A 36 6.97 -10.40 2.28
N GLN A 37 7.97 -9.86 2.97
CA GLN A 37 8.63 -10.56 4.07
C GLN A 37 7.67 -10.78 5.24
N ALA A 38 6.85 -9.78 5.55
CA ALA A 38 5.91 -9.83 6.65
C ALA A 38 4.54 -10.42 6.30
N GLN A 39 4.30 -10.75 5.04
CA GLN A 39 3.00 -11.18 4.51
C GLN A 39 1.88 -10.15 4.78
N VAL A 40 2.25 -8.86 4.83
CA VAL A 40 1.32 -7.75 4.96
C VAL A 40 1.02 -7.20 3.56
N PRO A 41 -0.27 -7.14 3.16
CA PRO A 41 -0.64 -6.52 1.89
C PRO A 41 -0.15 -5.08 1.75
N VAL A 42 0.28 -4.74 0.55
CA VAL A 42 0.72 -3.40 0.15
C VAL A 42 -0.14 -2.94 -1.01
N LEU A 43 -0.92 -1.89 -0.82
CA LEU A 43 -1.76 -1.28 -1.85
C LEU A 43 -1.11 0.01 -2.36
N SER A 44 -0.62 0.00 -3.61
CA SER A 44 0.02 1.16 -4.24
C SER A 44 -0.83 1.71 -5.38
N PHE A 45 -0.85 3.04 -5.48
CA PHE A 45 -1.48 3.79 -6.58
C PHE A 45 -0.47 4.23 -7.64
N ALA A 46 0.80 3.88 -7.47
CA ALA A 46 1.84 4.20 -8.42
C ALA A 46 1.73 3.33 -9.67
N ALA A 47 1.93 3.92 -10.85
CA ALA A 47 2.05 3.18 -12.09
C ALA A 47 3.22 2.19 -12.01
N ALA A 48 2.97 0.93 -12.39
CA ALA A 48 4.00 -0.10 -12.39
C ALA A 48 5.06 0.18 -13.46
N ALA A 49 6.34 0.08 -13.10
CA ALA A 49 7.40 0.03 -14.12
C ALA A 49 7.59 -1.38 -14.71
N ILE A 50 6.87 -2.39 -14.19
CA ILE A 50 6.99 -3.80 -14.61
C ILE A 50 5.60 -4.36 -14.90
N THR A 51 5.46 -5.03 -16.04
CA THR A 51 4.19 -5.61 -16.51
C THR A 51 3.76 -6.82 -15.67
N PRO A 52 2.47 -6.97 -15.33
CA PRO A 52 1.92 -8.24 -14.86
C PRO A 52 2.19 -9.35 -15.90
N PRO A 53 2.50 -10.61 -15.50
CA PRO A 53 2.43 -11.18 -14.14
C PRO A 53 3.76 -11.15 -13.36
N LEU A 54 4.86 -10.66 -13.96
CA LEU A 54 6.20 -10.68 -13.36
C LEU A 54 6.23 -9.97 -11.99
N THR A 55 5.42 -8.92 -11.86
CA THR A 55 5.26 -8.19 -10.59
C THR A 55 4.66 -9.07 -9.48
N GLN A 56 3.63 -9.86 -9.78
CA GLN A 56 2.98 -10.73 -8.78
C GLN A 56 3.89 -11.88 -8.34
N LEU A 57 4.73 -12.39 -9.25
CA LEU A 57 5.74 -13.40 -8.90
C LEU A 57 6.77 -12.83 -7.92
N ARG A 58 7.20 -11.58 -8.13
CA ARG A 58 8.18 -10.93 -7.26
C ARG A 58 7.57 -10.53 -5.91
N TRP A 59 6.40 -9.91 -5.92
CA TRP A 59 5.71 -9.36 -4.77
C TRP A 59 4.25 -9.83 -4.71
N PRO A 60 4.00 -11.02 -4.18
CA PRO A 60 2.64 -11.61 -4.16
C PRO A 60 1.66 -10.83 -3.28
N TYR A 61 2.16 -9.98 -2.37
CA TYR A 61 1.36 -9.13 -1.48
C TYR A 61 1.22 -7.68 -2.00
N LEU A 62 1.73 -7.35 -3.19
CA LEU A 62 1.59 -6.04 -3.79
C LEU A 62 0.34 -5.98 -4.68
N LEU A 63 -0.62 -5.16 -4.28
CA LEU A 63 -1.77 -4.77 -5.09
C LEU A 63 -1.50 -3.41 -5.72
N GLN A 64 -1.65 -3.36 -7.04
CA GLN A 64 -1.52 -2.12 -7.80
C GLN A 64 -2.91 -1.64 -8.22
N MET A 65 -3.16 -0.36 -7.98
CA MET A 65 -4.37 0.34 -8.40
C MET A 65 -4.06 1.22 -9.61
N ALA A 66 -5.07 1.43 -10.45
CA ALA A 66 -4.96 2.40 -11.54
C ALA A 66 -4.74 3.80 -10.96
N THR A 67 -3.90 4.61 -11.63
CA THR A 67 -3.60 6.00 -11.29
C THR A 67 -4.81 6.89 -11.56
N ASN A 68 -5.81 6.83 -10.70
CA ASN A 68 -6.96 7.73 -10.74
C ASN A 68 -7.39 8.01 -9.29
N SER A 69 -7.32 9.27 -8.87
CA SER A 69 -7.67 9.71 -7.52
C SER A 69 -9.12 9.38 -7.13
N SER A 70 -10.06 9.33 -8.08
CA SER A 70 -11.43 8.90 -7.80
C SER A 70 -11.50 7.39 -7.56
N ALA A 71 -10.74 6.60 -8.33
CA ALA A 71 -10.65 5.15 -8.13
C ALA A 71 -9.97 4.81 -6.80
N GLU A 72 -8.94 5.58 -6.41
CA GLU A 72 -8.29 5.50 -5.10
C GLU A 72 -9.30 5.73 -3.96
N MET A 73 -10.03 6.85 -3.97
CA MET A 73 -11.01 7.13 -2.93
C MET A 73 -12.14 6.08 -2.90
N ASN A 74 -12.59 5.60 -4.05
CA ASN A 74 -13.57 4.52 -4.12
C ASN A 74 -13.04 3.21 -3.50
N CYS A 75 -11.77 2.88 -3.73
CA CYS A 75 -11.14 1.71 -3.12
C CYS A 75 -11.05 1.86 -1.60
N ILE A 76 -10.58 3.01 -1.10
CA ILE A 76 -10.51 3.29 0.33
C ILE A 76 -11.90 3.21 0.96
N ALA A 77 -12.93 3.80 0.34
CA ALA A 77 -14.30 3.73 0.81
C ALA A 77 -14.83 2.28 0.88
N ALA A 78 -14.53 1.46 -0.13
CA ALA A 78 -14.91 0.04 -0.14
C ALA A 78 -14.21 -0.77 0.97
N ILE A 79 -12.94 -0.47 1.29
CA ILE A 79 -12.22 -1.09 2.41
C ILE A 79 -12.85 -0.66 3.74
N VAL A 80 -13.06 0.64 3.95
CA VAL A 80 -13.70 1.16 5.17
C VAL A 80 -15.07 0.52 5.40
N GLN A 81 -15.85 0.37 4.31
CA GLN A 81 -17.16 -0.26 4.35
C GLN A 81 -17.08 -1.75 4.66
N SER A 82 -16.17 -2.50 4.03
CA SER A 82 -16.07 -3.96 4.24
C SER A 82 -15.69 -4.33 5.67
N PHE A 83 -14.88 -3.50 6.34
CA PHE A 83 -14.51 -3.67 7.74
C PHE A 83 -15.48 -2.98 8.72
N ASN A 84 -16.58 -2.37 8.24
CA ASN A 84 -17.54 -1.62 9.05
C ASN A 84 -16.89 -0.55 9.95
N TRP A 85 -15.80 0.07 9.49
CA TRP A 85 -15.13 1.12 10.25
C TRP A 85 -15.99 2.37 10.33
N ARG A 86 -16.29 2.82 11.56
CA ARG A 86 -17.10 4.02 11.81
C ARG A 86 -16.28 5.31 11.90
N ARG A 87 -14.96 5.19 12.05
CA ARG A 87 -14.03 6.33 12.19
C ARG A 87 -12.76 6.02 11.41
N VAL A 88 -12.32 7.02 10.64
CA VAL A 88 -11.08 6.99 9.87
C VAL A 88 -10.37 8.31 10.15
N ILE A 89 -9.05 8.28 10.27
CA ILE A 89 -8.22 9.47 10.40
C ILE A 89 -7.54 9.68 9.05
N ALA A 90 -7.83 10.80 8.39
CA ALA A 90 -7.10 11.24 7.21
C ALA A 90 -5.96 12.17 7.65
N MET A 91 -4.75 11.91 7.17
CA MET A 91 -3.60 12.78 7.38
C MET A 91 -3.12 13.26 6.01
N SER A 92 -3.15 14.57 5.79
CA SER A 92 -2.58 15.23 4.61
C SER A 92 -1.48 16.18 5.06
N ASN A 93 -0.38 16.25 4.32
CA ASN A 93 0.64 17.28 4.54
C ASN A 93 0.08 18.60 3.96
N LEU A 94 -0.11 19.61 4.81
CA LEU A 94 -0.44 20.98 4.38
C LEU A 94 0.81 21.70 3.89
#